data_AF-A0A7J6W251-F1
#
_entry.id   AF-A0A7J6W251-F1
#
_cell.length_a   1.000
_cell.length_b   1.000
_cell.length_c   1.000
_cell.angle_alpha   90.00
_cell.angle_beta   90.00
_cell.angle_gamma   90.00
#
_symmetry.space_group_name_H-M   'P 1'
#
loop_
_entity.id
_entity.type
_entity.pdbx_description
1 polymer ?
#
loop_
_entity_poly.entity_id
_entity_poly.type
_entity_poly.pdbx_seq_one_letter_code
_entity_poly.pdbx_strand_id
1 'polypeptide(L)' 'MEEKKKRMAILVGCNYPNTPNELHGCINDVLSMRDMLVNHFEFDLNHIEVLIDAPGSLVMPTGANIKKA' A
#
# COMPACT_ATOMS: atom_id res chain seq x y z
N MET A 1 8.76 -0.03 30.79
CA MET A 1 8.67 0.49 29.41
C MET A 1 7.63 -0.37 28.71
N GLU A 2 6.54 0.21 28.24
CA GLU A 2 5.53 -0.52 27.48
C GLU A 2 6.16 -1.04 26.18
N GLU A 3 6.10 -2.35 25.94
CA GLU A 3 6.45 -2.90 24.64
C GLU A 3 5.48 -2.33 23.59
N LYS A 4 5.97 -1.47 22.70
CA LYS A 4 5.20 -1.07 21.51
C LYS A 4 4.88 -2.34 20.73
N LYS A 5 3.61 -2.78 20.76
CA LYS A 5 3.13 -3.90 19.95
C LYS A 5 3.51 -3.67 18.49
N LYS A 6 4.07 -4.71 17.86
CA LYS A 6 4.40 -4.70 16.43
C LYS A 6 3.12 -4.42 15.62
N ARG A 7 3.13 -3.33 14.86
CA ARG A 7 2.04 -2.94 13.96
C ARG A 7 2.49 -3.16 12.52
N MET A 8 1.63 -3.79 11.73
CA MET A 8 1.91 -4.16 10.33
C MET A 8 0.71 -3.75 9.47
N ALA A 9 0.97 -3.38 8.22
CA ALA A 9 -0.07 -3.04 7.26
C ALA A 9 0.30 -3.49 5.85
N ILE A 10 -0.72 -3.81 5.06
CA ILE A 10 -0.61 -4.02 3.61
C ILE A 10 -1.55 -3.01 2.97
N LEU A 11 -1.03 -2.21 2.04
CA LEU A 11 -1.79 -1.19 1.35
C LEU A 11 -1.83 -1.53 -0.14
N VAL A 12 -3.04 -1.61 -0.70
CA VAL A 12 -3.28 -2.04 -2.07
C VAL A 12 -4.06 -0.98 -2.83
N GLY A 13 -3.53 -0.54 -3.96
CA GLY A 13 -4.15 0.48 -4.81
C GLY A 13 -4.09 0.06 -6.28
N CYS A 14 -5.25 -0.05 -6.92
CA CYS A 14 -5.35 -0.46 -8.32
C CYS A 14 -6.03 0.65 -9.13
N ASN A 15 -5.27 1.29 -10.02
CA ASN A 15 -5.78 2.24 -10.99
C ASN A 15 -6.18 1.60 -12.32
N TYR A 16 -5.80 0.34 -12.57
CA TYR A 16 -6.07 -0.39 -13.81
C TYR A 16 -5.70 0.41 -15.08
N PRO A 17 -4.46 0.92 -15.20
CA PRO A 17 -4.08 1.82 -16.28
C PRO A 17 -4.20 1.15 -17.64
N ASN A 18 -4.65 1.90 -18.66
CA ASN A 18 -4.87 1.42 -20.03
C ASN A 18 -5.97 0.34 -20.14
N THR A 19 -6.94 0.34 -19.23
CA THR A 19 -8.12 -0.51 -19.30
C THR A 19 -9.40 0.32 -19.42
N PRO A 20 -10.52 -0.25 -19.88
CA PRO A 20 -11.80 0.47 -19.92
C PRO A 20 -12.32 0.94 -18.55
N ASN A 21 -11.76 0.42 -17.44
CA ASN A 21 -12.18 0.72 -16.07
C ASN A 21 -11.09 1.48 -15.29
N GLU A 22 -10.27 2.26 -16.00
CA GLU A 22 -9.17 3.02 -15.41
C GLU A 22 -9.66 4.03 -14.35
N LEU A 23 -8.96 4.04 -13.22
CA LEU A 23 -9.15 4.93 -12.07
C LEU A 23 -7.89 5.78 -11.88
N HIS A 24 -8.04 6.89 -11.15
CA HIS A 24 -6.94 7.87 -10.98
C HIS A 24 -6.64 8.18 -9.50
N GLY A 25 -7.43 7.66 -8.56
CA GLY A 25 -7.35 7.98 -7.14
C GLY A 25 -6.69 6.93 -6.26
N CYS A 26 -6.79 5.64 -6.62
CA CYS A 26 -6.49 4.55 -5.69
C CYS A 26 -5.02 4.51 -5.25
N ILE A 27 -4.10 4.87 -6.14
CA ILE A 27 -2.67 5.01 -5.79
C ILE A 27 -2.45 6.17 -4.81
N ASN A 28 -3.11 7.30 -5.02
CA ASN A 28 -3.00 8.47 -4.13
C ASN A 28 -3.57 8.17 -2.73
N ASP A 29 -4.66 7.40 -2.67
CA ASP A 29 -5.26 6.96 -1.40
C ASP A 29 -4.27 6.12 -0.59
N VAL A 30 -3.59 5.17 -1.25
CA VAL A 30 -2.58 4.30 -0.63
C VAL A 30 -1.37 5.09 -0.14
N LEU A 31 -0.85 6.02 -0.95
CA LEU A 31 0.30 6.84 -0.55
C LEU A 31 -0.05 7.75 0.64
N SER A 32 -1.24 8.36 0.62
CA SER A 32 -1.73 9.18 1.73
C SER A 32 -1.92 8.36 3.00
N MET A 33 -2.47 7.15 2.89
CA MET A 33 -2.62 6.24 4.03
C MET A 33 -1.28 5.77 4.59
N ARG A 34 -0.31 5.44 3.73
CA ARG A 34 1.05 5.09 4.18
C ARG A 34 1.66 6.21 5.01
N ASP A 35 1.59 7.44 4.49
CA ASP A 35 2.16 8.59 5.17
C ASP A 35 1.43 8.87 6.50
N MET A 36 0.11 8.66 6.54
CA MET A 36 -0.67 8.75 7.78
C MET A 36 -0.26 7.68 8.82
N LEU A 37 -0.09 6.42 8.40
CA LEU A 37 0.34 5.32 9.27
C LEU A 37 1.73 5.58 9.87
N VAL A 38 2.67 6.09 9.08
CA VAL A 38 4.02 6.38 9.54
C VAL A 38 4.05 7.63 10.43
N ASN A 39 3.50 8.74 9.95
CA ASN A 39 3.71 10.05 10.60
C ASN A 39 2.78 10.30 11.80
N HIS A 40 1.56 9.74 11.78
CA HIS A 40 0.57 9.98 12.83
C HIS A 40 0.35 8.77 13.74
N PHE A 41 0.47 7.56 13.18
CA PHE A 41 0.32 6.34 13.97
C PHE A 41 1.65 5.68 14.32
N GLU A 42 2.80 6.20 13.89
CA GLU A 42 4.12 5.66 14.24
C GLU A 42 4.28 4.16 13.88
N PHE A 43 3.77 3.76 12.72
CA PHE A 43 4.11 2.47 12.13
C PHE A 43 5.56 2.51 11.63
N ASP A 44 6.28 1.39 11.78
CA ASP A 44 7.58 1.22 11.14
C ASP A 44 7.36 1.04 9.64
N LEU A 45 8.08 1.82 8.83
CA LEU A 45 8.01 1.74 7.36
C LEU A 45 8.38 0.34 6.85
N ASN A 46 9.29 -0.37 7.53
CA ASN A 46 9.69 -1.73 7.17
C ASN A 46 8.58 -2.77 7.41
N HIS A 47 7.50 -2.40 8.11
CA HIS A 47 6.34 -3.23 8.37
C HIS A 47 5.10 -2.82 7.57
N ILE A 48 5.28 -1.95 6.56
CA ILE A 48 4.23 -1.57 5.63
C ILE A 48 4.61 -2.07 4.24
N GLU A 49 3.80 -2.98 3.69
CA GLU A 49 3.93 -3.43 2.31
C GLU A 49 2.95 -2.65 1.42
N VAL A 50 3.41 -2.20 0.25
CA VAL A 50 2.62 -1.40 -0.69
C VAL A 50 2.59 -2.09 -2.04
N LEU A 51 1.38 -2.39 -2.53
CA LEU A 51 1.14 -2.98 -3.84
C LEU A 51 0.32 -1.98 -4.67
N ILE A 52 0.94 -1.43 -5.71
CA ILE A 52 0.31 -0.48 -6.63
C ILE A 52 0.65 -0.80 -8.08
N ASP A 53 -0.23 -0.46 -8.99
CA ASP A 53 -0.06 -0.67 -10.44
C ASP A 53 0.46 0.58 -11.17
N ALA A 54 1.27 1.39 -10.49
CA ALA A 54 1.98 2.50 -11.12
C ALA A 54 3.07 1.98 -12.07
N PRO A 55 3.40 2.71 -13.15
CA PRO A 55 4.57 2.41 -13.98
C PRO A 55 5.84 2.29 -13.13
N GLY A 56 6.56 1.17 -13.26
CA GLY A 56 7.81 0.93 -12.52
C GLY A 56 7.64 0.39 -11.10
N SER A 57 6.43 0.04 -10.68
CA SER A 57 6.19 -0.58 -9.37
C SER A 57 6.88 -1.94 -9.25
N LEU A 58 7.55 -2.17 -8.11
CA LEU A 58 8.28 -3.41 -7.85
C LEU A 58 7.35 -4.62 -7.66
N VAL A 59 6.17 -4.39 -7.08
CA VAL A 59 5.18 -5.42 -6.78
C VAL A 59 3.82 -4.98 -7.32
N MET A 60 3.34 -5.68 -8.34
CA MET A 60 2.01 -5.45 -8.90
C MET A 60 0.92 -6.00 -7.96
N PRO A 61 -0.25 -5.33 -7.84
CA PRO A 61 -1.37 -5.76 -7.02
C PRO A 61 -2.18 -6.89 -7.70
N THR A 62 -1.50 -7.94 -8.15
CA THR A 62 -2.17 -9.14 -8.66
C THR A 62 -2.85 -9.88 -7.51
N GLY A 63 -3.91 -10.64 -7.79
CA GLY A 63 -4.57 -11.45 -6.76
C GLY A 63 -3.63 -12.44 -6.05
N ALA A 64 -2.62 -12.96 -6.75
CA ALA A 64 -1.61 -13.84 -6.15
C ALA A 64 -0.68 -13.09 -5.19
N ASN A 65 -0.24 -11.87 -5.54
CA ASN A 65 0.62 -11.07 -4.68
C ASN A 65 -0.14 -10.55 -3.46
N ILE A 66 -1.38 -10.08 -3.63
CA ILE A 66 -2.24 -9.64 -2.52
C ILE A 66 -2.49 -10.79 -1.54
N LYS A 67 -2.68 -12.02 -2.03
CA LYS A 67 -2.89 -13.21 -1.17
C LYS A 67 -1.63 -13.62 -0.40
N LYS A 68 -0.45 -13.32 -0.95
CA LYS A 68 0.85 -13.72 -0.37
C LYS A 68 1.33 -12.74 0.69
N ALA A 69 1.04 -11.45 0.51
CA ALA A 69 1.34 -10.38 1.46
C ALA A 69 0.63 -10.64 2.80
#